data_AF-A0A226EM87-F1
#
_entry.id   AF-A0A226EM87-F1
#
_cell.length_a   1.000
_cell.length_b   1.000
_cell.length_c   1.000
_cell.angle_alpha   90.00
_cell.angle_beta   90.00
_cell.angle_gamma   90.00
#
_symmetry.space_group_name_H-M   'P 1'
#
loop_
_entity.id
_entity.type
_entity.pdbx_description
1 polymer ?
#
loop_
_entity_poly.entity_id
_entity_poly.type
_entity_poly.pdbx_seq_one_letter_code
_entity_poly.pdbx_strand_id
1 'polypeptide(L)'
;MSSTSPVSPPPKRKRFPLGEELYAQLECGADMDLTFFVGKSKFPAHRHVVAAASAEFKTRLDQQMGGTSSSGFAIVLSPTDISMSAMRAFIKAIYFQEVDASRLSLDTLLEVVTLCDKYLDQRLLNDCIDSISKIITEENCREIYEFILPMLKCQRLADRAFEVLIRNPKLIEKMLEGSGERISFSTWHEILMLQGPKIENLSEEIIFTHLLRWKDKDSSRRPGFKNLLSLVRFPIMSLQFITEVVEPSKALTRYELKNIKLYIAGGADNMLVNELKCNLAFITHSRMTKIARNEAQFSLMLQNAQPGDFIQLLPNEYMGPFETIHCKQKITIKGFGESTVLTSPIELGNDNILCIWGSNDMHVSDLCFVSKSPSYGETGKSWIGLECCGSRNRITNIAFQNCTLRVSGNYNKMENITCDTGYTGIVVSEAEISGEGKGSLDNFLSNVTLKNLNFGISILQGSCGTIIRNAKFINVQYGMTLEESNDNSIMSVDYQFSETRINEEETAIQILGSSGNIVSYITCVGHNAVMTNVKGKSTIPDKFAIVIQAENSPEPKNNIVTHCTGGPVKLGGEGNTLTSINAGEIIILSGQYHKLEACLAKRCVNNNSVNVTLTKCNFKI
;
A
#
# COMPACT_ATOMS: atom_id res chain seq x y z
N MET A 1 -23.16 46.53 -50.54
CA MET A 1 -23.65 45.67 -49.43
C MET A 1 -22.94 46.13 -48.17
N SER A 2 -23.62 46.89 -47.32
CA SER A 2 -23.04 47.51 -46.12
C SER A 2 -22.99 46.52 -44.96
N SER A 3 -21.79 46.33 -44.43
CA SER A 3 -21.49 45.53 -43.24
C SER A 3 -22.12 46.14 -41.99
N THR A 4 -23.03 45.41 -41.34
CA THR A 4 -23.53 45.72 -40.00
C THR A 4 -22.53 45.26 -38.96
N SER A 5 -21.90 46.20 -38.26
CA SER A 5 -21.09 45.95 -37.06
C SER A 5 -21.99 45.46 -35.91
N PRO A 6 -21.54 44.52 -35.07
CA PRO A 6 -22.31 44.07 -33.91
C PRO A 6 -22.36 45.16 -32.85
N VAL A 7 -23.58 45.46 -32.37
CA VAL A 7 -23.86 46.41 -31.28
C VAL A 7 -23.16 45.91 -30.00
N SER A 8 -22.34 46.77 -29.40
CA SER A 8 -21.67 46.49 -28.13
C SER A 8 -22.69 46.33 -26.99
N PRO A 9 -22.50 45.37 -26.06
CA PRO A 9 -23.41 45.18 -24.93
C PRO A 9 -23.39 46.42 -24.03
N PRO A 10 -24.53 46.76 -23.39
CA PRO A 10 -24.63 47.95 -22.55
C PRO A 10 -23.64 47.88 -21.37
N PRO A 11 -23.12 49.02 -20.91
CA PRO A 11 -22.19 49.06 -19.78
C PRO A 11 -22.86 48.43 -18.55
N LYS A 12 -22.17 47.48 -17.90
CA LYS A 12 -22.64 46.85 -16.65
C LYS A 12 -22.90 47.96 -15.62
N ARG A 13 -24.17 48.24 -15.29
CA ARG A 13 -24.54 49.13 -14.18
C ARG A 13 -23.84 48.60 -12.92
N LYS A 14 -23.04 49.44 -12.26
CA LYS A 14 -22.44 49.12 -10.95
C LYS A 14 -23.58 48.67 -10.01
N ARG A 15 -23.48 47.48 -9.43
CA ARG A 15 -24.45 47.00 -8.42
C ARG A 15 -24.47 48.01 -7.27
N PHE A 16 -25.66 48.34 -6.77
CA PHE A 16 -25.82 49.15 -5.56
C PHE A 16 -25.17 48.40 -4.39
N PRO A 17 -24.18 48.98 -3.68
CA PRO A 17 -23.43 48.30 -2.64
C PRO A 17 -24.24 48.29 -1.33
N LEU A 18 -25.32 47.51 -1.32
CA LEU A 18 -26.29 47.46 -0.21
C LEU A 18 -25.62 47.20 1.15
N GLY A 19 -24.61 46.34 1.19
CA GLY A 19 -23.86 46.04 2.43
C GLY A 19 -23.11 47.25 2.98
N GLU A 20 -22.47 48.04 2.11
CA GLU A 20 -21.77 49.29 2.50
C GLU A 20 -22.75 50.32 3.05
N GLU A 21 -23.90 50.50 2.39
CA GLU A 21 -24.90 51.48 2.81
C GLU A 21 -25.52 51.10 4.17
N LEU A 22 -25.89 49.83 4.36
CA LEU A 22 -26.43 49.34 5.63
C LEU A 22 -25.39 49.41 6.75
N TYR A 23 -24.11 49.20 6.44
CA TYR A 23 -23.06 49.33 7.43
C TYR A 23 -22.80 50.81 7.81
N ALA A 24 -22.91 51.75 6.85
CA ALA A 24 -22.84 53.18 7.13
C ALA A 24 -23.99 53.65 8.04
N GLN A 25 -25.21 53.12 7.83
CA GLN A 25 -26.35 53.37 8.74
C GLN A 25 -26.08 52.87 10.15
N LEU A 26 -25.43 51.71 10.29
CA LEU A 26 -24.99 51.17 11.57
C LEU A 26 -24.00 52.10 12.27
N GLU A 27 -23.04 52.68 11.54
CA GLU A 27 -22.07 53.62 12.12
C GLU A 27 -22.71 54.95 12.55
N CYS A 28 -23.76 55.40 11.85
CA CYS A 28 -24.55 56.57 12.25
C CYS A 28 -25.63 56.27 13.31
N GLY A 29 -25.82 55.01 13.70
CA GLY A 29 -26.81 54.59 14.68
C GLY A 29 -28.26 54.67 14.20
N ALA A 30 -28.49 54.66 12.89
CA ALA A 30 -29.82 54.71 12.29
C ALA A 30 -30.45 53.32 12.19
N ASP A 31 -31.77 53.21 12.42
CA ASP A 31 -32.58 52.01 12.16
C ASP A 31 -32.11 50.70 12.84
N MET A 32 -31.43 50.82 13.98
CA MET A 32 -30.87 49.69 14.72
C MET A 32 -31.92 49.02 15.62
N ASP A 33 -32.24 47.76 15.33
CA ASP A 33 -33.25 46.94 16.03
C ASP A 33 -32.65 45.76 16.83
N LEU A 34 -31.32 45.66 16.89
CA LEU A 34 -30.58 44.64 17.63
C LEU A 34 -29.37 45.24 18.38
N THR A 35 -29.04 44.69 19.56
CA THR A 35 -27.77 44.99 20.24
C THR A 35 -27.06 43.73 20.73
N PHE A 36 -25.78 43.62 20.40
CA PHE A 36 -24.84 42.68 20.99
C PHE A 36 -24.26 43.23 22.29
N PHE A 37 -24.24 42.41 23.33
CA PHE A 37 -23.51 42.69 24.56
C PHE A 37 -22.23 41.86 24.60
N VAL A 38 -21.08 42.54 24.62
CA VAL A 38 -19.75 41.95 24.71
C VAL A 38 -19.16 42.40 26.05
N GLY A 39 -19.26 41.53 27.06
CA GLY A 39 -18.98 41.91 28.44
C GLY A 39 -19.90 43.05 28.90
N LYS A 40 -19.31 44.20 29.26
CA LYS A 40 -20.05 45.41 29.68
C LYS A 40 -20.38 46.37 28.54
N SER A 41 -19.87 46.10 27.34
CA SER A 41 -19.95 47.02 26.22
C SER A 41 -21.05 46.58 25.24
N LYS A 42 -21.68 47.57 24.60
CA LYS A 42 -22.80 47.36 23.67
C LYS A 42 -22.36 47.62 22.23
N PHE A 43 -22.85 46.83 21.30
CA PHE A 43 -22.63 47.01 19.87
C PHE A 43 -23.95 46.86 19.10
N PRO A 44 -24.51 47.94 18.53
CA PRO A 44 -25.78 47.87 17.81
C PRO A 44 -25.62 47.17 16.44
N ALA A 45 -26.66 46.47 15.98
CA ALA A 45 -26.73 45.85 14.66
C ALA A 45 -28.17 45.88 14.08
N HIS A 46 -28.32 45.55 12.80
CA HIS A 46 -29.61 45.26 12.17
C HIS A 46 -29.95 43.76 12.30
N ARG A 47 -31.09 43.46 12.89
CA ARG A 47 -31.60 42.11 13.16
C ARG A 47 -31.68 41.26 11.90
N HIS A 48 -32.25 41.81 10.83
CA HIS A 48 -32.50 41.06 9.60
C HIS A 48 -31.19 40.69 8.89
N VAL A 49 -30.18 41.56 8.94
CA VAL A 49 -28.86 41.30 8.37
C VAL A 49 -28.19 40.14 9.13
N VAL A 50 -28.22 40.17 10.46
CA VAL A 50 -27.64 39.13 11.31
C VAL A 50 -28.40 37.80 11.17
N ALA A 51 -29.73 37.83 11.15
CA ALA A 51 -30.56 36.63 10.97
C ALA A 51 -30.40 35.99 9.59
N ALA A 52 -30.09 36.78 8.55
CA ALA A 52 -29.82 36.26 7.21
C ALA A 52 -28.44 35.57 7.11
N ALA A 53 -27.50 35.92 7.98
CA ALA A 53 -26.14 35.38 7.99
C ALA A 53 -25.96 34.13 8.86
N SER A 54 -26.91 33.86 9.76
CA SER A 54 -26.81 32.80 10.77
C SER A 54 -28.17 32.21 11.11
N ALA A 55 -28.34 30.92 10.85
CA ALA A 55 -29.53 30.18 11.30
C ALA A 55 -29.68 30.17 12.83
N GLU A 56 -28.57 30.16 13.58
CA GLU A 56 -28.60 30.20 15.05
C GLU A 56 -29.11 31.55 15.56
N PHE A 57 -28.59 32.66 15.02
CA PHE A 57 -29.11 33.97 15.39
C PHE A 57 -30.57 34.13 14.97
N LYS A 58 -30.96 33.68 13.77
CA LYS A 58 -32.36 33.70 13.34
C LYS A 58 -33.27 33.02 14.35
N THR A 59 -32.94 31.77 14.73
CA THR A 59 -33.73 30.99 15.69
C THR A 59 -33.83 31.69 17.05
N ARG A 60 -32.70 32.23 17.55
CA ARG A 60 -32.66 32.94 18.84
C ARG A 60 -33.46 34.25 18.81
N LEU A 61 -33.41 34.98 17.70
CA LEU A 61 -34.14 36.23 17.51
C LEU A 61 -35.64 35.97 17.38
N ASP A 62 -36.04 34.94 16.64
CA ASP A 62 -37.44 34.55 16.50
C ASP A 62 -38.05 34.15 17.86
N GLN A 63 -37.29 33.44 18.72
CA GLN A 63 -37.71 33.09 20.08
C GLN A 63 -37.92 34.30 21.00
N GLN A 64 -37.06 35.32 20.91
CA GLN A 64 -37.21 36.55 21.71
C GLN A 64 -38.47 37.34 21.35
N MET A 65 -38.90 37.24 20.09
CA MET A 65 -40.07 37.94 19.56
C MET A 65 -41.37 37.16 19.70
N GLY A 66 -41.31 35.83 19.84
CA GLY A 66 -42.49 34.97 20.09
C GLY A 66 -43.02 35.02 21.54
N GLY A 67 -42.25 35.59 22.47
CA GLY A 67 -42.70 35.90 23.83
C GLY A 67 -43.33 37.29 23.95
N THR A 68 -44.15 37.52 24.98
CA THR A 68 -44.91 38.76 25.27
C THR A 68 -44.06 40.01 25.58
N SER A 69 -42.87 40.13 24.99
CA SER A 69 -41.90 41.20 25.21
C SER A 69 -42.25 42.43 24.37
N SER A 70 -42.68 43.50 25.04
CA SER A 70 -43.24 44.74 24.47
C SER A 70 -42.22 45.76 23.94
N SER A 71 -40.93 45.42 23.82
CA SER A 71 -39.93 46.25 23.17
C SER A 71 -39.48 45.57 21.88
N GLY A 72 -39.72 46.17 20.71
CA GLY A 72 -39.31 45.63 19.40
C GLY A 72 -37.78 45.59 19.16
N PHE A 73 -37.00 45.41 20.21
CA PHE A 73 -35.54 45.49 20.26
C PHE A 73 -34.96 44.16 20.78
N ALA A 74 -34.11 43.52 19.98
CA ALA A 74 -33.52 42.23 20.32
C ALA A 74 -32.15 42.36 21.00
N ILE A 75 -31.80 41.37 21.83
CA ILE A 75 -30.54 41.37 22.59
C ILE A 75 -29.80 40.05 22.40
N VAL A 76 -28.53 40.12 21.97
CA VAL A 76 -27.66 38.93 21.85
C VAL A 76 -26.48 39.06 22.80
N LEU A 77 -26.30 38.06 23.66
CA LEU A 77 -25.11 37.95 24.51
C LEU A 77 -24.00 37.24 23.74
N SER A 78 -22.85 37.91 23.59
CA SER A 78 -21.63 37.34 23.04
C SER A 78 -21.05 36.27 23.99
N PRO A 79 -20.29 35.28 23.47
CA PRO A 79 -19.40 34.49 24.30
C PRO A 79 -18.47 35.39 25.15
N THR A 80 -18.15 34.95 26.36
CA THR A 80 -17.39 35.74 27.36
C THR A 80 -15.96 36.06 26.95
N ASP A 81 -15.38 35.25 26.05
CA ASP A 81 -13.95 35.26 25.75
C ASP A 81 -13.65 35.95 24.40
N ILE A 82 -14.57 36.79 23.92
CA ILE A 82 -14.46 37.50 22.64
C ILE A 82 -14.25 38.98 22.90
N SER A 83 -13.21 39.54 22.28
CA SER A 83 -12.93 40.97 22.35
C SER A 83 -13.97 41.80 21.57
N MET A 84 -14.17 43.04 22.00
CA MET A 84 -15.01 43.99 21.26
C MET A 84 -14.47 44.26 19.84
N SER A 85 -13.15 44.17 19.64
CA SER A 85 -12.52 44.31 18.33
C SER A 85 -12.93 43.17 17.39
N ALA A 86 -12.85 41.92 17.87
CA ALA A 86 -13.25 40.75 17.11
C ALA A 86 -14.75 40.75 16.81
N MET A 87 -15.60 41.10 17.78
CA MET A 87 -17.04 41.22 17.53
C MET A 87 -17.33 42.27 16.44
N ARG A 88 -16.68 43.44 16.49
CA ARG A 88 -16.85 44.47 15.46
C ARG A 88 -16.41 43.97 14.08
N ALA A 89 -15.28 43.28 14.00
CA ALA A 89 -14.78 42.71 12.75
C ALA A 89 -15.70 41.60 12.20
N PHE A 90 -16.25 40.76 13.09
CA PHE A 90 -17.23 39.74 12.73
C PHE A 90 -18.53 40.34 12.19
N ILE A 91 -19.07 41.39 12.85
CA ILE A 91 -20.25 42.07 12.34
C ILE A 91 -19.95 42.75 11.01
N LYS A 92 -18.80 43.41 10.83
CA LYS A 92 -18.38 43.91 9.52
C LYS A 92 -18.39 42.79 8.46
N ALA A 93 -17.86 41.62 8.80
CA ALA A 93 -17.82 40.49 7.88
C ALA A 93 -19.21 40.03 7.43
N ILE A 94 -20.23 40.13 8.29
CA ILE A 94 -21.62 39.85 7.91
C ILE A 94 -22.14 40.82 6.85
N TYR A 95 -21.80 42.12 6.95
CA TYR A 95 -22.30 43.15 6.03
C TYR A 95 -21.56 43.14 4.69
N PHE A 96 -20.25 42.97 4.73
CA PHE A 96 -19.39 43.01 3.54
C PHE A 96 -19.17 41.65 2.89
N GLN A 97 -19.50 40.56 3.58
CA GLN A 97 -19.24 39.18 3.15
C GLN A 97 -17.74 38.89 2.99
N GLU A 98 -16.90 39.65 3.71
CA GLU A 98 -15.45 39.48 3.73
C GLU A 98 -14.87 39.94 5.06
N VAL A 99 -13.72 39.36 5.44
CA VAL A 99 -12.95 39.81 6.60
C VAL A 99 -11.78 40.66 6.10
N ASP A 100 -11.73 41.94 6.50
CA ASP A 100 -10.53 42.78 6.34
C ASP A 100 -9.46 42.36 7.36
N ALA A 101 -8.85 41.23 7.08
CA ALA A 101 -7.90 40.58 7.98
C ALA A 101 -6.55 41.31 8.02
N SER A 102 -6.28 42.19 7.06
CA SER A 102 -5.01 42.93 6.94
C SER A 102 -4.75 43.90 8.10
N ARG A 103 -5.81 44.31 8.80
CA ARG A 103 -5.78 45.29 9.90
C ARG A 103 -5.93 44.66 11.28
N LEU A 104 -6.02 43.33 11.36
CA LEU A 104 -6.25 42.61 12.61
C LEU A 104 -4.95 42.04 13.17
N SER A 105 -4.81 42.04 14.51
CA SER A 105 -3.81 41.18 15.16
C SER A 105 -4.20 39.72 14.99
N LEU A 106 -3.23 38.81 15.11
CA LEU A 106 -3.48 37.38 15.02
C LEU A 106 -4.52 36.91 16.05
N ASP A 107 -4.41 37.32 17.31
CA ASP A 107 -5.39 36.96 18.35
C ASP A 107 -6.82 37.40 17.98
N THR A 108 -6.97 38.63 17.50
CA THR A 108 -8.28 39.15 17.06
C THR A 108 -8.80 38.37 15.86
N LEU A 109 -7.93 38.00 14.92
CA LEU A 109 -8.30 37.19 13.76
C LEU A 109 -8.82 35.81 14.17
N LEU A 110 -8.14 35.14 15.10
CA LEU A 110 -8.53 33.81 15.59
C LEU A 110 -9.88 33.87 16.32
N GLU A 111 -10.13 34.92 17.10
CA GLU A 111 -11.45 35.19 17.69
C GLU A 111 -12.54 35.37 16.61
N VAL A 112 -12.25 36.13 15.55
CA VAL A 112 -13.18 36.30 14.42
C VAL A 112 -13.46 34.98 13.74
N VAL A 113 -12.44 34.15 13.48
CA VAL A 113 -12.60 32.83 12.87
C VAL A 113 -13.48 31.93 13.75
N THR A 114 -13.33 32.00 15.07
CA THR A 114 -14.18 31.27 16.03
C THR A 114 -15.65 31.69 15.92
N LEU A 115 -15.92 33.00 15.83
CA LEU A 115 -17.28 33.51 15.62
C LEU A 115 -17.84 33.07 14.26
N CYS A 116 -17.00 33.09 13.22
CA CYS A 116 -17.35 32.68 11.88
C CYS A 116 -17.74 31.20 11.83
N ASP A 117 -16.90 30.30 12.36
CA ASP A 117 -17.17 28.86 12.44
C ASP A 117 -18.46 28.57 13.21
N LYS A 118 -18.65 29.25 14.35
CA LYS A 118 -19.82 29.04 15.20
C LYS A 118 -21.10 29.50 14.52
N TYR A 119 -21.16 30.76 14.12
CA TYR A 119 -22.43 31.41 13.79
C TYR A 119 -22.74 31.49 12.29
N LEU A 120 -21.76 31.57 11.40
CA LEU A 120 -22.06 31.78 9.98
C LEU A 120 -22.56 30.49 9.32
N ASP A 121 -23.46 30.68 8.37
CA ASP A 121 -23.85 29.64 7.42
C ASP A 121 -22.71 29.38 6.41
N GLN A 122 -22.60 28.15 5.90
CA GLN A 122 -21.44 27.69 5.13
C GLN A 122 -21.11 28.56 3.89
N ARG A 123 -22.12 29.14 3.24
CA ARG A 123 -21.91 29.99 2.04
C ARG A 123 -21.13 31.25 2.39
N LEU A 124 -21.62 32.01 3.36
CA LEU A 124 -20.99 33.25 3.82
C LEU A 124 -19.63 32.96 4.50
N LEU A 125 -19.54 31.84 5.22
CA LEU A 125 -18.27 31.40 5.80
C LEU A 125 -17.20 31.17 4.72
N ASN A 126 -17.56 30.56 3.59
CA ASN A 126 -16.61 30.33 2.49
C ASN A 126 -16.06 31.65 1.92
N ASP A 127 -16.92 32.67 1.75
CA ASP A 127 -16.49 33.98 1.26
C ASP A 127 -15.52 34.66 2.25
N CYS A 128 -15.83 34.58 3.54
CA CYS A 128 -14.94 35.05 4.61
C CYS A 128 -13.60 34.29 4.64
N ILE A 129 -13.62 32.96 4.49
CA ILE A 129 -12.42 32.11 4.44
C ILE A 129 -11.52 32.51 3.27
N ASP A 130 -12.08 32.81 2.09
CA ASP A 130 -11.30 33.19 0.92
C ASP A 130 -10.55 34.52 1.13
N SER A 131 -11.12 35.45 1.91
CA SER A 131 -10.43 36.70 2.29
C SER A 131 -9.38 36.48 3.38
N ILE A 132 -9.65 35.66 4.40
CA ILE A 132 -8.66 35.32 5.44
C ILE A 132 -7.47 34.54 4.83
N SER A 133 -7.73 33.65 3.88
CA SER A 133 -6.71 32.84 3.20
C SER A 133 -5.60 33.68 2.55
N LYS A 134 -5.87 34.95 2.22
CA LYS A 134 -4.90 35.85 1.57
C LYS A 134 -3.81 36.36 2.50
N ILE A 135 -4.04 36.33 3.82
CA ILE A 135 -3.10 36.87 4.83
C ILE A 135 -2.31 35.77 5.56
N ILE A 136 -2.53 34.50 5.19
CA ILE A 136 -1.73 33.40 5.72
C ILE A 136 -0.32 33.51 5.14
N THR A 137 0.66 33.64 6.03
CA THR A 137 2.08 33.75 5.73
C THR A 137 2.86 32.61 6.39
N GLU A 138 4.14 32.48 6.04
CA GLU A 138 5.05 31.51 6.66
C GLU A 138 5.21 31.72 8.18
N GLU A 139 4.97 32.94 8.67
CA GLU A 139 5.14 33.30 10.08
C GLU A 139 3.93 32.93 10.94
N ASN A 140 2.71 33.05 10.40
CA ASN A 140 1.47 32.84 11.15
C ASN A 140 0.77 31.51 10.82
N CYS A 141 1.14 30.81 9.73
CA CYS A 141 0.45 29.63 9.25
C CYS A 141 0.31 28.53 10.30
N ARG A 142 1.33 28.30 11.13
CA ARG A 142 1.31 27.31 12.21
C ARG A 142 0.24 27.61 13.25
N GLU A 143 0.24 28.84 13.77
CA GLU A 143 -0.66 29.23 14.86
C GLU A 143 -2.11 29.24 14.38
N ILE A 144 -2.33 29.69 13.15
CA ILE A 144 -3.62 29.60 12.46
C ILE A 144 -4.04 28.13 12.29
N TYR A 145 -3.14 27.27 11.81
CA TYR A 145 -3.43 25.84 11.59
C TYR A 145 -3.81 25.12 12.88
N GLU A 146 -2.98 25.22 13.93
CA GLU A 146 -3.23 24.57 15.22
C GLU A 146 -4.54 25.04 15.87
N PHE A 147 -4.87 26.32 15.73
CA PHE A 147 -6.09 26.88 16.27
C PHE A 147 -7.35 26.41 15.54
N ILE A 148 -7.28 26.27 14.20
CA ILE A 148 -8.44 25.90 13.37
C ILE A 148 -8.65 24.39 13.32
N LEU A 149 -7.61 23.58 13.53
CA LEU A 149 -7.69 22.12 13.42
C LEU A 149 -8.89 21.47 14.13
N PRO A 150 -9.32 21.91 15.34
CA PRO A 150 -10.49 21.38 16.02
C PRO A 150 -11.85 21.83 15.45
N MET A 151 -11.90 22.83 14.57
CA MET A 151 -13.12 23.48 14.07
C MET A 151 -13.69 22.76 12.85
N LEU A 152 -14.97 22.39 12.87
CA LEU A 152 -15.54 21.55 11.81
C LEU A 152 -15.85 22.30 10.50
N LYS A 153 -16.27 23.57 10.54
CA LYS A 153 -16.71 24.29 9.32
C LYS A 153 -15.56 24.99 8.59
N CYS A 154 -14.46 25.28 9.30
CA CYS A 154 -13.31 26.04 8.80
C CYS A 154 -12.16 25.17 8.22
N GLN A 155 -12.38 23.89 7.93
CA GLN A 155 -11.32 22.98 7.47
C GLN A 155 -10.57 23.46 6.20
N ARG A 156 -11.26 24.12 5.26
CA ARG A 156 -10.61 24.73 4.07
C ARG A 156 -9.51 25.73 4.43
N LEU A 157 -9.67 26.45 5.54
CA LEU A 157 -8.67 27.41 6.03
C LEU A 157 -7.49 26.69 6.69
N ALA A 158 -7.76 25.58 7.40
CA ALA A 158 -6.70 24.70 7.92
C ALA A 158 -5.89 24.07 6.78
N ASP A 159 -6.54 23.53 5.75
CA ASP A 159 -5.87 23.01 4.55
C ASP A 159 -4.96 24.07 3.93
N ARG A 160 -5.45 25.30 3.80
CA ARG A 160 -4.66 26.40 3.26
C ARG A 160 -3.45 26.75 4.14
N ALA A 161 -3.63 26.79 5.45
CA ALA A 161 -2.55 27.04 6.39
C ALA A 161 -1.49 25.93 6.35
N PHE A 162 -1.93 24.68 6.26
CA PHE A 162 -1.06 23.52 6.14
C PHE A 162 -0.32 23.50 4.80
N GLU A 163 -0.98 23.84 3.69
CA GLU A 163 -0.34 24.00 2.38
C GLU A 163 0.84 24.99 2.43
N VAL A 164 0.67 26.11 3.13
CA VAL A 164 1.75 27.11 3.31
C VAL A 164 2.89 26.51 4.15
N LEU A 165 2.56 25.78 5.22
CA LEU A 165 3.53 25.12 6.07
C LEU A 165 4.39 24.09 5.31
N ILE A 166 3.78 23.27 4.45
CA ILE A 166 4.47 22.20 3.73
C ILE A 166 5.10 22.66 2.40
N ARG A 167 4.81 23.88 1.95
CA ARG A 167 5.36 24.43 0.69
C ARG A 167 6.88 24.51 0.71
N ASN A 168 7.46 24.71 1.88
CA ASN A 168 8.90 24.76 2.08
C ASN A 168 9.27 23.91 3.30
N PRO A 169 9.90 22.74 3.12
CA PRO A 169 10.29 21.85 4.22
C PRO A 169 11.13 22.52 5.31
N LYS A 170 11.89 23.58 4.97
CA LYS A 170 12.63 24.38 5.97
C LYS A 170 11.73 25.10 6.96
N LEU A 171 10.48 25.40 6.59
CA LEU A 171 9.49 25.96 7.53
C LEU A 171 9.11 24.94 8.58
N ILE A 172 8.99 23.67 8.21
CA ILE A 172 8.72 22.59 9.16
C ILE A 172 9.89 22.49 10.14
N GLU A 173 11.14 22.45 9.65
CA GLU A 173 12.32 22.41 10.52
C GLU A 173 12.39 23.62 11.46
N LYS A 174 12.26 24.85 10.93
CA LYS A 174 12.24 26.09 11.74
C LYS A 174 11.13 26.09 12.79
N MET A 175 9.95 25.59 12.42
CA MET A 175 8.81 25.45 13.32
C MET A 175 9.12 24.46 14.45
N LEU A 176 9.69 23.29 14.12
CA LEU A 176 10.10 22.27 15.08
C LEU A 176 11.17 22.78 16.04
N GLU A 177 12.13 23.56 15.54
CA GLU A 177 13.19 24.19 16.34
C GLU A 177 12.67 25.23 17.33
N GLY A 178 11.85 26.18 16.87
CA GLY A 178 11.39 27.28 17.73
C GLY A 178 10.21 26.93 18.64
N SER A 179 9.40 25.94 18.26
CA SER A 179 8.11 25.69 18.91
C SER A 179 7.60 24.25 18.88
N GLY A 180 8.43 23.28 18.48
CA GLY A 180 8.02 21.87 18.33
C GLY A 180 7.37 21.23 19.57
N GLU A 181 7.74 21.69 20.76
CA GLU A 181 7.15 21.22 22.03
C GLU A 181 5.67 21.61 22.22
N ARG A 182 5.22 22.67 21.55
CA ARG A 182 3.87 23.24 21.64
C ARG A 182 2.92 22.74 20.53
N ILE A 183 3.41 21.90 19.63
CA ILE A 183 2.63 21.31 18.53
C ILE A 183 1.65 20.27 19.08
N SER A 184 0.44 20.19 18.52
CA SER A 184 -0.55 19.19 18.93
C SER A 184 -0.22 17.78 18.40
N PHE A 185 -0.84 16.75 18.99
CA PHE A 185 -0.69 15.38 18.50
C PHE A 185 -1.13 15.25 17.03
N SER A 186 -2.25 15.88 16.66
CA SER A 186 -2.80 15.81 15.31
C SER A 186 -1.86 16.45 14.28
N THR A 187 -1.27 17.59 14.58
CA THR A 187 -0.25 18.19 13.71
C THR A 187 0.99 17.32 13.56
N TRP A 188 1.46 16.68 14.64
CA TRP A 188 2.55 15.71 14.55
C TRP A 188 2.20 14.51 13.68
N HIS A 189 0.98 13.99 13.81
CA HIS A 189 0.49 12.92 12.97
C HIS A 189 0.51 13.33 11.49
N GLU A 190 -0.01 14.51 11.15
CA GLU A 190 0.03 15.04 9.78
C GLU A 190 1.47 15.18 9.25
N ILE A 191 2.38 15.75 10.03
CA ILE A 191 3.80 15.88 9.67
C ILE A 191 4.45 14.51 9.41
N LEU A 192 4.16 13.53 10.26
CA LEU A 192 4.70 12.17 10.12
C LEU A 192 4.01 11.36 9.01
N MET A 193 2.85 11.79 8.52
CA MET A 193 2.18 11.22 7.35
C MET A 193 2.61 11.90 6.05
N LEU A 194 3.31 13.03 6.12
CA LEU A 194 3.77 13.76 4.94
C LEU A 194 4.59 12.89 3.98
N GLN A 195 4.15 12.90 2.73
CA GLN A 195 4.80 12.26 1.60
C GLN A 195 4.42 12.97 0.30
N GLY A 196 5.39 13.21 -0.57
CA GLY A 196 5.09 13.77 -1.89
C GLY A 196 6.31 14.35 -2.61
N PRO A 197 6.13 14.83 -3.85
CA PRO A 197 7.22 15.34 -4.67
C PRO A 197 7.79 16.68 -4.20
N LYS A 198 7.04 17.43 -3.36
CA LYS A 198 7.44 18.75 -2.88
C LYS A 198 8.19 18.69 -1.54
N ILE A 199 8.37 17.50 -0.97
CA ILE A 199 8.92 17.30 0.38
C ILE A 199 10.40 16.95 0.27
N GLU A 200 11.18 17.92 -0.20
CA GLU A 200 12.63 17.76 -0.36
C GLU A 200 13.37 18.12 0.93
N ASN A 201 14.42 17.36 1.27
CA ASN A 201 15.35 17.66 2.37
C ASN A 201 14.80 17.65 3.80
N LEU A 202 13.63 17.06 4.07
CA LEU A 202 13.16 16.88 5.45
C LEU A 202 13.83 15.67 6.11
N SER A 203 14.75 15.91 7.05
CA SER A 203 15.51 14.83 7.72
C SER A 203 14.68 14.09 8.78
N GLU A 204 14.62 12.76 8.68
CA GLU A 204 14.00 11.92 9.72
C GLU A 204 14.70 12.04 11.08
N GLU A 205 16.02 12.28 11.09
CA GLU A 205 16.80 12.44 12.32
C GLU A 205 16.36 13.70 13.08
N ILE A 206 16.09 14.79 12.35
CA ILE A 206 15.54 16.04 12.91
C ILE A 206 14.11 15.78 13.44
N ILE A 207 13.25 15.17 12.61
CA ILE A 207 11.87 14.84 13.00
C ILE A 207 11.85 14.04 14.31
N PHE A 208 12.63 12.97 14.39
CA PHE A 208 12.68 12.11 15.58
C PHE A 208 13.22 12.84 16.81
N THR A 209 14.26 13.66 16.65
CA THR A 209 14.84 14.45 17.74
C THR A 209 13.80 15.40 18.35
N HIS A 210 13.03 16.10 17.52
CA HIS A 210 11.99 17.01 17.99
C HIS A 210 10.76 16.26 18.54
N LEU A 211 10.42 15.10 17.99
CA LEU A 211 9.36 14.25 18.52
C LEU A 211 9.70 13.73 19.93
N LEU A 212 10.97 13.39 20.19
CA LEU A 212 11.44 13.05 21.53
C LEU A 212 11.29 14.22 22.51
N ARG A 213 11.71 15.44 22.13
CA ARG A 213 11.53 16.65 22.96
C ARG A 213 10.05 16.92 23.25
N TRP A 214 9.20 16.76 22.25
CA TRP A 214 7.75 16.91 22.39
C TRP A 214 7.17 15.91 23.40
N LYS A 215 7.61 14.64 23.38
CA LYS A 215 7.25 13.63 24.38
C LYS A 215 7.76 13.99 25.78
N ASP A 216 9.01 14.43 25.88
CA ASP A 216 9.66 14.67 27.18
C ASP A 216 9.11 15.91 27.90
N LYS A 217 8.53 16.85 27.16
CA LYS A 217 7.89 18.04 27.73
C LYS A 217 6.66 17.72 28.58
N ASP A 218 5.90 16.70 28.22
CA ASP A 218 4.66 16.34 28.88
C ASP A 218 4.47 14.82 28.93
N SER A 219 4.53 14.28 30.15
CA SER A 219 4.40 12.85 30.42
C SER A 219 3.08 12.22 29.96
N SER A 220 2.01 13.01 29.81
CA SER A 220 0.72 12.56 29.30
C SER A 220 0.78 12.13 27.83
N ARG A 221 1.80 12.56 27.09
CA ARG A 221 1.99 12.29 25.66
C ARG A 221 2.56 10.91 25.35
N ARG A 222 3.04 10.16 26.35
CA ARG A 222 3.67 8.84 26.15
C ARG A 222 2.83 7.84 25.36
N PRO A 223 1.50 7.70 25.60
CA PRO A 223 0.67 6.79 24.82
C PRO A 223 0.59 7.23 23.36
N GLY A 224 0.34 8.52 23.11
CA GLY A 224 0.31 9.08 21.76
C GLY A 224 1.64 8.95 21.02
N PHE A 225 2.75 9.17 21.72
CA PHE A 225 4.09 9.01 21.15
C PHE A 225 4.31 7.62 20.55
N LYS A 226 3.82 6.55 21.18
CA LYS A 226 3.97 5.18 20.66
C LYS A 226 3.24 5.01 19.31
N ASN A 227 2.09 5.66 19.13
CA ASN A 227 1.36 5.65 17.85
C ASN A 227 2.08 6.47 16.77
N LEU A 228 2.68 7.60 17.15
CA LEU A 228 3.48 8.41 16.21
C LEU A 228 4.78 7.69 15.82
N LEU A 229 5.35 6.89 16.73
CA LEU A 229 6.61 6.19 16.52
C LEU A 229 6.57 5.21 15.32
N SER A 230 5.42 4.57 15.06
CA SER A 230 5.28 3.67 13.90
C SER A 230 5.32 4.39 12.55
N LEU A 231 5.16 5.72 12.55
CA LEU A 231 5.22 6.56 11.34
C LEU A 231 6.63 7.15 11.10
N VAL A 232 7.55 6.98 12.06
CA VAL A 232 8.95 7.39 11.93
C VAL A 232 9.71 6.39 11.06
N ARG A 233 10.52 6.90 10.13
CA ARG A 233 11.20 6.07 9.12
C ARG A 233 12.64 5.77 9.55
N PHE A 234 12.81 5.05 10.66
CA PHE A 234 14.13 4.66 11.19
C PHE A 234 15.10 4.02 10.17
N PRO A 235 14.65 3.15 9.25
CA PRO A 235 15.56 2.48 8.31
C PRO A 235 16.32 3.40 7.36
N ILE A 236 15.91 4.67 7.21
CA ILE A 236 16.59 5.66 6.36
C ILE A 236 17.49 6.63 7.15
N MET A 237 17.59 6.47 8.48
CA MET A 237 18.52 7.22 9.32
C MET A 237 19.93 6.62 9.26
N SER A 238 20.94 7.39 9.67
CA SER A 238 22.31 6.89 9.76
C SER A 238 22.48 5.88 10.91
N LEU A 239 23.38 4.91 10.73
CA LEU A 239 23.70 3.94 11.79
C LEU A 239 24.25 4.62 13.05
N GLN A 240 24.98 5.72 12.86
CA GLN A 240 25.49 6.56 13.94
C GLN A 240 24.33 7.13 14.76
N PHE A 241 23.35 7.77 14.13
CA PHE A 241 22.19 8.34 14.83
C PHE A 241 21.34 7.27 15.54
N ILE A 242 21.15 6.10 14.92
CA ILE A 242 20.47 4.97 15.58
C ILE A 242 21.18 4.58 16.88
N THR A 243 22.51 4.55 16.88
CA THR A 243 23.31 4.09 18.02
C THR A 243 23.46 5.17 19.10
N GLU A 244 23.62 6.43 18.71
CA GLU A 244 23.90 7.54 19.63
C GLU A 244 22.63 8.20 20.19
N VAL A 245 21.50 8.14 19.47
CA VAL A 245 20.26 8.86 19.85
C VAL A 245 19.09 7.90 20.04
N VAL A 246 18.77 7.06 19.05
CA VAL A 246 17.57 6.20 19.09
C VAL A 246 17.69 5.13 20.16
N GLU A 247 18.80 4.40 20.23
CA GLU A 247 19.01 3.33 21.20
C GLU A 247 19.00 3.84 22.66
N PRO A 248 19.72 4.91 23.04
CA PRO A 248 19.66 5.48 24.39
C PRO A 248 18.28 6.02 24.78
N SER A 249 17.49 6.48 23.81
CA SER A 249 16.13 6.97 24.06
C SER A 249 15.16 5.89 24.55
N LYS A 250 15.49 4.60 24.34
CA LYS A 250 14.64 3.43 24.62
C LYS A 250 13.26 3.50 23.95
N ALA A 251 13.16 4.23 22.83
CA ALA A 251 11.93 4.31 22.06
C ALA A 251 11.57 2.98 21.40
N LEU A 252 12.57 2.19 21.02
CA LEU A 252 12.44 0.91 20.32
C LEU A 252 12.85 -0.27 21.20
N THR A 253 12.26 -1.44 20.92
CA THR A 253 12.67 -2.71 21.54
C THR A 253 14.03 -3.16 21.03
N ARG A 254 14.72 -4.03 21.79
CA ARG A 254 16.00 -4.62 21.36
C ARG A 254 15.90 -5.37 20.04
N TYR A 255 14.75 -6.01 19.79
CA TYR A 255 14.49 -6.74 18.56
C TYR A 255 14.35 -5.80 17.35
N GLU A 256 13.57 -4.73 17.48
CA GLU A 256 13.42 -3.70 16.44
C GLU A 256 14.76 -3.02 16.12
N LEU A 257 15.54 -2.65 17.16
CA LEU A 257 16.87 -2.06 16.98
C LEU A 257 17.81 -3.00 16.24
N LYS A 258 17.82 -4.30 16.59
CA LYS A 258 18.64 -5.29 15.88
C LYS A 258 18.25 -5.32 14.40
N ASN A 259 16.97 -5.46 14.08
CA ASN A 259 16.50 -5.54 12.69
C ASN A 259 16.82 -4.26 11.89
N ILE A 260 16.64 -3.08 12.48
CA ILE A 260 16.96 -1.80 11.82
C ILE A 260 18.47 -1.68 11.57
N LYS A 261 19.31 -2.00 12.55
CA LYS A 261 20.78 -1.96 12.39
C LYS A 261 21.24 -2.94 11.30
N LEU A 262 20.68 -4.15 11.30
CA LEU A 262 20.97 -5.16 10.27
C LEU A 262 20.57 -4.67 8.87
N TYR A 263 19.38 -4.07 8.75
CA TYR A 263 18.93 -3.47 7.50
C TYR A 263 19.87 -2.35 7.04
N ILE A 264 20.21 -1.40 7.93
CA ILE A 264 21.09 -0.28 7.59
C ILE A 264 22.47 -0.78 7.14
N ALA A 265 23.05 -1.76 7.85
CA ALA A 265 24.36 -2.34 7.55
C ALA A 265 24.41 -3.16 6.25
N GLY A 266 23.28 -3.42 5.59
CA GLY A 266 23.23 -4.09 4.28
C GLY A 266 23.15 -5.62 4.35
N GLY A 267 23.31 -6.22 5.53
CA GLY A 267 22.90 -7.57 5.95
C GLY A 267 23.26 -8.79 5.10
N ALA A 268 23.76 -8.66 3.88
CA ALA A 268 23.92 -9.76 2.93
C ALA A 268 25.33 -10.40 2.98
N ASP A 269 26.37 -9.63 3.30
CA ASP A 269 27.73 -10.10 3.03
C ASP A 269 28.40 -10.86 4.19
N ASN A 270 27.84 -10.85 5.41
CA ASN A 270 28.60 -11.32 6.60
C ASN A 270 27.78 -11.96 7.74
N MET A 271 26.53 -12.41 7.52
CA MET A 271 25.74 -13.01 8.61
C MET A 271 25.21 -14.41 8.34
N LEU A 272 25.28 -15.24 9.38
CA LEU A 272 24.74 -16.59 9.43
C LEU A 272 23.24 -16.59 9.07
N VAL A 273 22.87 -17.50 8.18
CA VAL A 273 21.53 -17.79 7.60
C VAL A 273 20.38 -17.66 8.64
N ASN A 274 20.61 -18.05 9.89
CA ASN A 274 19.57 -18.03 10.94
C ASN A 274 19.13 -16.64 11.43
N GLU A 275 19.87 -15.56 11.14
CA GLU A 275 19.54 -14.20 11.61
C GLU A 275 18.89 -13.28 10.56
N LEU A 276 18.72 -13.76 9.31
CA LEU A 276 18.28 -12.96 8.16
C LEU A 276 16.76 -12.73 8.07
N LYS A 277 15.98 -13.20 9.05
CA LYS A 277 14.53 -12.92 9.17
C LYS A 277 14.25 -11.49 9.66
N CYS A 278 14.77 -10.49 8.95
CA CYS A 278 14.46 -9.08 9.19
C CYS A 278 13.03 -8.78 8.73
N ASN A 279 12.06 -8.94 9.63
CA ASN A 279 10.73 -8.38 9.41
C ASN A 279 10.72 -6.92 9.90
N LEU A 280 10.85 -5.98 8.96
CA LEU A 280 10.80 -4.56 9.27
C LEU A 280 9.34 -4.09 9.33
N ALA A 281 8.95 -3.63 10.52
CA ALA A 281 7.63 -3.02 10.73
C ALA A 281 7.57 -1.54 10.29
N PHE A 282 8.72 -0.94 9.94
CA PHE A 282 8.85 0.48 9.65
C PHE A 282 8.97 0.75 8.15
N ILE A 283 8.55 1.94 7.74
CA ILE A 283 8.68 2.43 6.36
C ILE A 283 10.17 2.58 6.01
N THR A 284 10.56 2.05 4.85
CA THR A 284 11.96 1.95 4.42
C THR A 284 12.38 2.97 3.36
N HIS A 285 11.50 3.90 2.99
CA HIS A 285 11.73 4.89 1.94
C HIS A 285 11.50 6.33 2.40
N SER A 286 12.01 7.28 1.63
CA SER A 286 11.95 8.72 1.86
C SER A 286 10.54 9.28 1.70
N ARG A 287 10.28 10.40 2.39
CA ARG A 287 9.05 11.20 2.24
C ARG A 287 8.99 11.85 0.86
N MET A 288 10.14 12.14 0.27
CA MET A 288 10.24 12.67 -1.07
C MET A 288 9.85 11.59 -2.07
N THR A 289 8.84 11.88 -2.89
CA THR A 289 8.38 10.98 -3.95
C THR A 289 8.91 11.45 -5.30
N LYS A 290 9.70 10.61 -5.97
CA LYS A 290 10.16 10.85 -7.35
C LYS A 290 9.09 10.35 -8.31
N ILE A 291 8.49 11.26 -9.08
CA ILE A 291 7.35 10.93 -9.97
C ILE A 291 7.85 10.70 -11.40
N ALA A 292 7.73 9.46 -11.88
CA ALA A 292 8.00 9.11 -13.27
C ALA A 292 6.71 9.17 -14.10
N ARG A 293 6.70 9.93 -15.19
CA ARG A 293 5.54 10.06 -16.09
C ARG A 293 5.66 9.29 -17.40
N ASN A 294 6.89 8.91 -17.75
CA ASN A 294 7.22 8.18 -18.96
C ASN A 294 8.47 7.31 -18.71
N GLU A 295 8.77 6.45 -19.67
CA GLU A 295 9.88 5.50 -19.68
C GLU A 295 11.24 6.18 -19.55
N ALA A 296 11.47 7.31 -20.23
CA ALA A 296 12.74 8.03 -20.14
C ALA A 296 13.00 8.58 -18.73
N GLN A 297 11.98 9.13 -18.07
CA GLN A 297 12.08 9.58 -16.69
C GLN A 297 12.29 8.41 -15.74
N PHE A 298 11.58 7.30 -15.94
CA PHE A 298 11.73 6.12 -15.09
C PHE A 298 13.14 5.52 -15.19
N SER A 299 13.66 5.33 -16.40
CA SER A 299 15.03 4.85 -16.62
C SER A 299 16.08 5.78 -15.98
N LEU A 300 15.95 7.09 -16.15
CA LEU A 300 16.85 8.06 -15.54
C LEU A 300 16.78 8.03 -14.00
N MET A 301 15.59 7.83 -13.43
CA MET A 301 15.41 7.70 -11.98
C MET A 301 16.07 6.43 -11.44
N LEU A 302 15.93 5.29 -12.13
CA LEU A 302 16.58 4.03 -11.75
C LEU A 302 18.12 4.15 -11.79
N GLN A 303 18.66 4.81 -12.82
CA GLN A 303 20.11 5.01 -12.96
C GLN A 303 20.72 5.88 -11.84
N ASN A 304 19.96 6.87 -11.36
CA ASN A 304 20.43 7.83 -10.35
C ASN A 304 19.91 7.56 -8.93
N ALA A 305 19.21 6.44 -8.74
CA ALA A 305 18.57 6.15 -7.48
C ALA A 305 19.59 5.96 -6.34
N GLN A 306 19.21 6.44 -5.16
CA GLN A 306 19.93 6.31 -3.91
C GLN A 306 19.14 5.44 -2.93
N PRO A 307 19.82 4.78 -1.96
CA PRO A 307 19.14 4.02 -0.92
C PRO A 307 18.07 4.85 -0.20
N GLY A 308 16.88 4.29 -0.05
CA GLY A 308 15.73 4.95 0.53
C GLY A 308 14.89 5.75 -0.47
N ASP A 309 15.23 5.81 -1.76
CA ASP A 309 14.38 6.49 -2.73
C ASP A 309 13.00 5.85 -2.88
N PHE A 310 11.98 6.70 -3.04
CA PHE A 310 10.63 6.30 -3.39
C PHE A 310 10.27 6.80 -4.78
N ILE A 311 10.16 5.88 -5.74
CA ILE A 311 9.82 6.13 -7.14
C ILE A 311 8.36 5.73 -7.36
N GLN A 312 7.52 6.71 -7.70
CA GLN A 312 6.12 6.52 -8.04
C GLN A 312 5.94 6.68 -9.56
N LEU A 313 5.47 5.62 -10.21
CA LEU A 313 5.03 5.65 -11.59
C LEU A 313 3.57 6.12 -11.61
N LEU A 314 3.24 7.05 -12.50
CA LEU A 314 1.85 7.44 -12.73
C LEU A 314 1.11 6.38 -13.56
N PRO A 315 -0.22 6.45 -13.65
CA PRO A 315 -0.98 5.62 -14.58
C PRO A 315 -0.54 5.91 -16.02
N ASN A 316 0.19 4.98 -16.63
CA ASN A 316 0.67 5.04 -18.01
C ASN A 316 1.25 3.68 -18.44
N GLU A 317 1.56 3.56 -19.73
CA GLU A 317 2.36 2.47 -20.29
C GLU A 317 3.84 2.89 -20.35
N TYR A 318 4.73 2.03 -19.87
CA TYR A 318 6.18 2.23 -19.79
C TYR A 318 6.88 1.11 -20.56
N MET A 319 7.51 1.44 -21.69
CA MET A 319 8.22 0.46 -22.50
C MET A 319 9.64 0.23 -21.96
N GLY A 320 9.95 -1.01 -21.59
CA GLY A 320 11.27 -1.44 -21.13
C GLY A 320 12.27 -1.67 -22.27
N PRO A 321 13.46 -2.24 -21.98
CA PRO A 321 13.83 -2.86 -20.70
C PRO A 321 14.25 -1.83 -19.65
N PHE A 322 14.00 -2.16 -18.38
CA PHE A 322 14.42 -1.39 -17.21
C PHE A 322 15.35 -2.24 -16.36
N GLU A 323 16.56 -1.76 -16.14
CA GLU A 323 17.59 -2.50 -15.41
C GLU A 323 18.05 -1.71 -14.19
N THR A 324 18.16 -2.40 -13.05
CA THR A 324 18.69 -1.82 -11.81
C THR A 324 20.20 -2.06 -11.65
N ILE A 325 20.94 -2.30 -12.73
CA ILE A 325 22.37 -2.71 -12.69
C ILE A 325 23.27 -1.75 -11.89
N HIS A 326 22.90 -0.47 -11.79
CA HIS A 326 23.63 0.54 -11.00
C HIS A 326 22.94 0.92 -9.68
N CYS A 327 21.80 0.31 -9.39
CA CYS A 327 20.91 0.66 -8.30
C CYS A 327 21.40 0.03 -6.98
N LYS A 328 21.95 0.89 -6.12
CA LYS A 328 22.33 0.54 -4.75
C LYS A 328 21.03 0.37 -3.96
N GLN A 329 20.63 -0.89 -3.70
CA GLN A 329 19.75 -1.46 -2.65
C GLN A 329 18.76 -0.51 -1.91
N LYS A 330 17.64 -1.04 -1.40
CA LYS A 330 16.67 -0.29 -0.54
C LYS A 330 15.84 0.77 -1.25
N ILE A 331 15.38 0.49 -2.47
CA ILE A 331 14.54 1.42 -3.25
C ILE A 331 13.11 0.90 -3.32
N THR A 332 12.16 1.81 -3.23
CA THR A 332 10.74 1.49 -3.41
C THR A 332 10.25 1.99 -4.76
N ILE A 333 9.68 1.09 -5.55
CA ILE A 333 9.02 1.35 -6.83
C ILE A 333 7.54 1.01 -6.67
N LYS A 334 6.68 1.98 -6.97
CA LYS A 334 5.23 1.83 -6.83
C LYS A 334 4.50 2.37 -8.05
N GLY A 335 3.47 1.67 -8.51
CA GLY A 335 2.53 2.16 -9.52
C GLY A 335 1.12 2.37 -8.97
N PHE A 336 0.14 2.25 -9.85
CA PHE A 336 -1.30 2.35 -9.57
C PHE A 336 -2.05 1.07 -10.01
N GLY A 337 -1.43 -0.09 -9.77
CA GLY A 337 -1.98 -1.40 -10.09
C GLY A 337 -2.04 -1.64 -11.60
N GLU A 338 -3.18 -2.12 -12.08
CA GLU A 338 -3.44 -2.39 -13.50
C GLU A 338 -3.34 -1.15 -14.39
N SER A 339 -3.42 0.06 -13.82
CA SER A 339 -3.32 1.31 -14.58
C SER A 339 -1.87 1.73 -14.87
N THR A 340 -0.87 1.07 -14.26
CA THR A 340 0.55 1.30 -14.53
C THR A 340 1.14 0.05 -15.17
N VAL A 341 1.35 0.10 -16.48
CA VAL A 341 1.72 -1.07 -17.29
C VAL A 341 3.18 -0.95 -17.74
N LEU A 342 3.99 -1.96 -17.46
CA LEU A 342 5.35 -2.10 -17.99
C LEU A 342 5.34 -3.12 -19.12
N THR A 343 5.78 -2.73 -20.32
CA THR A 343 5.73 -3.58 -21.51
C THR A 343 7.09 -3.95 -22.05
N SER A 344 7.20 -5.13 -22.64
CA SER A 344 8.42 -5.60 -23.30
C SER A 344 8.83 -4.71 -24.48
N PRO A 345 10.15 -4.52 -24.72
CA PRO A 345 10.63 -3.99 -25.99
C PRO A 345 10.24 -4.93 -27.15
N ILE A 346 10.14 -4.40 -28.36
CA ILE A 346 9.82 -5.18 -29.57
C ILE A 346 11.06 -5.96 -30.07
N GLU A 347 12.27 -5.53 -29.70
CA GLU A 347 13.52 -6.05 -30.25
C GLU A 347 14.00 -7.33 -29.54
N LEU A 348 14.42 -8.30 -30.36
CA LEU A 348 15.03 -9.57 -29.97
C LEU A 348 16.39 -9.33 -29.33
N GLY A 349 16.51 -9.50 -28.01
CA GLY A 349 17.82 -9.49 -27.35
C GLY A 349 17.80 -9.38 -25.83
N ASN A 350 16.75 -8.80 -25.25
CA ASN A 350 16.63 -8.70 -23.79
C ASN A 350 15.27 -9.26 -23.35
N ASP A 351 15.27 -10.42 -22.71
CA ASP A 351 14.03 -11.15 -22.35
C ASP A 351 13.30 -10.53 -21.14
N ASN A 352 13.87 -9.48 -20.53
CA ASN A 352 13.43 -8.90 -19.26
C ASN A 352 12.75 -7.52 -19.45
N ILE A 353 11.56 -7.31 -18.86
CA ILE A 353 10.93 -5.99 -18.80
C ILE A 353 11.53 -5.16 -17.65
N LEU A 354 11.56 -5.71 -16.43
CA LEU A 354 12.22 -5.12 -15.27
C LEU A 354 13.18 -6.12 -14.62
N CYS A 355 14.44 -5.72 -14.52
CA CYS A 355 15.52 -6.54 -13.99
C CYS A 355 16.07 -5.96 -12.70
N ILE A 356 15.88 -6.68 -11.59
CA ILE A 356 16.45 -6.37 -10.28
C ILE A 356 17.74 -7.19 -10.07
N TRP A 357 18.83 -6.72 -10.66
CA TRP A 357 20.13 -7.40 -10.60
C TRP A 357 20.93 -6.96 -9.37
N GLY A 358 21.24 -7.90 -8.47
CA GLY A 358 22.09 -7.66 -7.29
C GLY A 358 21.57 -6.66 -6.26
N SER A 359 20.36 -6.11 -6.46
CA SER A 359 19.74 -5.15 -5.54
C SER A 359 18.95 -5.89 -4.45
N ASN A 360 19.41 -5.77 -3.21
CA ASN A 360 18.72 -6.25 -2.01
C ASN A 360 17.71 -5.23 -1.49
N ASP A 361 16.76 -5.68 -0.68
CA ASP A 361 15.83 -4.83 0.09
C ASP A 361 14.96 -3.90 -0.78
N MET A 362 14.70 -4.27 -2.02
CA MET A 362 13.82 -3.54 -2.95
C MET A 362 12.36 -3.80 -2.62
N HIS A 363 11.51 -2.78 -2.77
CA HIS A 363 10.06 -2.96 -2.71
C HIS A 363 9.44 -2.59 -4.05
N VAL A 364 8.77 -3.54 -4.71
CA VAL A 364 8.06 -3.32 -5.97
C VAL A 364 6.59 -3.62 -5.77
N SER A 365 5.73 -2.66 -6.09
CA SER A 365 4.30 -2.81 -5.82
C SER A 365 3.39 -2.12 -6.83
N ASP A 366 2.17 -2.66 -6.96
CA ASP A 366 1.07 -2.05 -7.70
C ASP A 366 1.43 -1.81 -9.18
N LEU A 367 1.92 -2.83 -9.89
CA LEU A 367 2.30 -2.77 -11.31
C LEU A 367 1.68 -3.93 -12.11
N CYS A 368 1.48 -3.69 -13.40
CA CYS A 368 1.12 -4.72 -14.38
C CYS A 368 2.26 -4.90 -15.39
N PHE A 369 2.70 -6.13 -15.62
CA PHE A 369 3.70 -6.48 -16.62
C PHE A 369 3.03 -7.17 -17.80
N VAL A 370 3.28 -6.69 -19.02
CA VAL A 370 2.64 -7.21 -20.22
C VAL A 370 3.68 -7.43 -21.31
N SER A 371 3.84 -8.66 -21.79
CA SER A 371 4.55 -8.89 -23.04
C SER A 371 3.60 -8.72 -24.23
N LYS A 372 3.99 -7.87 -25.19
CA LYS A 372 3.25 -7.67 -26.45
C LYS A 372 3.47 -8.80 -27.45
N SER A 373 4.44 -9.66 -27.20
CA SER A 373 4.73 -10.81 -28.05
C SER A 373 4.14 -12.07 -27.42
N PRO A 374 3.09 -12.67 -28.03
CA PRO A 374 2.57 -13.96 -27.60
C PRO A 374 3.58 -15.05 -28.01
N SER A 375 4.57 -15.32 -27.16
CA SER A 375 5.41 -16.52 -27.09
C SER A 375 6.03 -17.06 -28.41
N TYR A 376 7.37 -17.09 -28.45
CA TYR A 376 8.14 -17.86 -29.45
C TYR A 376 7.87 -19.38 -29.35
N GLY A 377 7.85 -20.05 -30.51
CA GLY A 377 7.65 -21.50 -30.66
C GLY A 377 8.82 -22.37 -30.17
N GLU A 378 8.59 -23.69 -30.17
CA GLU A 378 9.45 -24.89 -29.95
C GLU A 378 10.53 -24.90 -28.84
N THR A 379 10.99 -23.76 -28.33
CA THR A 379 12.05 -23.61 -27.31
C THR A 379 11.54 -23.36 -25.90
N GLY A 380 10.24 -23.10 -25.72
CA GLY A 380 9.58 -23.04 -24.40
C GLY A 380 9.97 -21.87 -23.48
N LYS A 381 10.70 -20.86 -23.96
CA LYS A 381 11.11 -19.70 -23.13
C LYS A 381 10.07 -18.58 -23.16
N SER A 382 9.57 -18.22 -21.98
CA SER A 382 8.64 -17.10 -21.75
C SER A 382 9.39 -15.79 -21.55
N TRP A 383 8.80 -14.66 -21.98
CA TRP A 383 9.29 -13.34 -21.59
C TRP A 383 9.30 -13.21 -20.07
N ILE A 384 10.30 -12.57 -19.51
CA ILE A 384 10.40 -12.35 -18.07
C ILE A 384 9.89 -10.93 -17.82
N GLY A 385 8.75 -10.83 -17.13
CA GLY A 385 8.21 -9.54 -16.75
C GLY A 385 9.05 -8.90 -15.65
N LEU A 386 9.39 -9.69 -14.63
CA LEU A 386 10.19 -9.25 -13.50
C LEU A 386 11.20 -10.34 -13.14
N GLU A 387 12.48 -9.99 -13.18
CA GLU A 387 13.58 -10.83 -12.70
C GLU A 387 14.11 -10.26 -11.37
N CYS A 388 14.06 -11.05 -10.30
CA CYS A 388 14.45 -10.65 -8.95
C CYS A 388 15.59 -11.52 -8.42
N CYS A 389 16.83 -11.07 -8.63
CA CYS A 389 18.05 -11.81 -8.24
C CYS A 389 18.57 -11.44 -6.85
N GLY A 390 18.16 -10.29 -6.29
CA GLY A 390 18.57 -9.88 -4.95
C GLY A 390 17.79 -10.55 -3.82
N SER A 391 18.25 -10.33 -2.59
CA SER A 391 17.66 -10.87 -1.37
C SER A 391 16.80 -9.86 -0.61
N ARG A 392 15.85 -10.36 0.21
CA ARG A 392 14.94 -9.56 1.06
C ARG A 392 14.08 -8.56 0.29
N ASN A 393 13.85 -8.80 -1.00
CA ASN A 393 12.97 -7.98 -1.81
C ASN A 393 11.50 -8.29 -1.48
N ARG A 394 10.65 -7.28 -1.63
CA ARG A 394 9.22 -7.37 -1.37
C ARG A 394 8.43 -6.99 -2.61
N ILE A 395 7.75 -7.96 -3.20
CA ILE A 395 6.99 -7.84 -4.45
C ILE A 395 5.52 -8.01 -4.12
N THR A 396 4.69 -6.98 -4.29
CA THR A 396 3.29 -7.04 -3.84
C THR A 396 2.31 -6.46 -4.84
N ASN A 397 1.14 -7.08 -5.00
CA ASN A 397 0.08 -6.59 -5.90
C ASN A 397 0.59 -6.43 -7.34
N ILE A 398 1.15 -7.50 -7.90
CA ILE A 398 1.67 -7.50 -9.26
C ILE A 398 0.80 -8.38 -10.15
N ALA A 399 0.48 -7.86 -11.33
CA ALA A 399 -0.21 -8.60 -12.39
C ALA A 399 0.76 -8.87 -13.56
N PHE A 400 0.63 -10.05 -14.17
CA PHE A 400 1.42 -10.47 -15.34
C PHE A 400 0.50 -10.92 -16.47
N GLN A 401 0.87 -10.60 -17.71
CA GLN A 401 0.24 -11.10 -18.94
C GLN A 401 1.31 -11.47 -19.97
N ASN A 402 1.30 -12.73 -20.40
CA ASN A 402 2.25 -13.32 -21.36
C ASN A 402 3.72 -13.20 -20.91
N CYS A 403 3.97 -13.14 -19.61
CA CYS A 403 5.32 -13.04 -19.05
C CYS A 403 5.43 -13.72 -17.68
N THR A 404 6.66 -13.99 -17.26
CA THR A 404 7.01 -14.78 -16.08
C THR A 404 7.63 -13.90 -15.00
N LEU A 405 7.34 -14.21 -13.73
CA LEU A 405 8.10 -13.74 -12.58
C LEU A 405 9.23 -14.73 -12.28
N ARG A 406 10.48 -14.29 -12.37
CA ARG A 406 11.64 -15.11 -11.99
C ARG A 406 12.26 -14.59 -10.69
N VAL A 407 12.51 -15.48 -9.74
CA VAL A 407 13.12 -15.14 -8.45
C VAL A 407 14.29 -16.07 -8.17
N SER A 408 15.43 -15.49 -7.83
CA SER A 408 16.64 -16.27 -7.54
C SER A 408 17.43 -15.88 -6.30
N GLY A 409 17.09 -14.76 -5.64
CA GLY A 409 17.67 -14.42 -4.35
C GLY A 409 16.93 -15.02 -3.14
N ASN A 410 17.42 -14.69 -1.95
CA ASN A 410 16.97 -15.27 -0.68
C ASN A 410 15.97 -14.38 0.07
N TYR A 411 15.10 -14.98 0.87
CA TYR A 411 14.18 -14.29 1.77
C TYR A 411 13.27 -13.26 1.08
N ASN A 412 12.99 -13.46 -0.21
CA ASN A 412 12.09 -12.60 -0.97
C ASN A 412 10.64 -12.90 -0.56
N LYS A 413 9.85 -11.83 -0.42
CA LYS A 413 8.45 -11.90 -0.03
C LYS A 413 7.57 -11.45 -1.18
N MET A 414 6.75 -12.35 -1.70
CA MET A 414 5.80 -12.12 -2.79
C MET A 414 4.37 -12.28 -2.27
N GLU A 415 3.54 -11.26 -2.42
CA GLU A 415 2.15 -11.29 -1.94
C GLU A 415 1.20 -10.74 -3.01
N ASN A 416 0.04 -11.38 -3.20
CA ASN A 416 -0.99 -10.93 -4.16
C ASN A 416 -0.45 -10.87 -5.60
N ILE A 417 0.02 -12.00 -6.12
CA ILE A 417 0.54 -12.12 -7.47
C ILE A 417 -0.52 -12.74 -8.38
N THR A 418 -0.78 -12.12 -9.53
CA THR A 418 -1.72 -12.62 -10.52
C THR A 418 -1.06 -12.78 -11.89
N CYS A 419 -1.40 -13.85 -12.61
CA CYS A 419 -1.00 -14.04 -14.00
C CYS A 419 -2.19 -14.60 -14.77
N ASP A 420 -2.68 -13.88 -15.78
CA ASP A 420 -3.92 -14.26 -16.47
C ASP A 420 -3.68 -15.11 -17.74
N THR A 421 -2.52 -14.97 -18.37
CA THR A 421 -2.11 -15.69 -19.58
C THR A 421 -0.59 -15.82 -19.66
N GLY A 422 -0.09 -16.86 -20.34
CA GLY A 422 1.34 -17.05 -20.57
C GLY A 422 1.73 -18.52 -20.66
N TYR A 423 3.04 -18.79 -20.75
CA TYR A 423 3.56 -20.15 -20.73
C TYR A 423 3.88 -20.61 -19.30
N THR A 424 4.69 -19.82 -18.58
CA THR A 424 5.08 -20.05 -17.19
C THR A 424 4.74 -18.85 -16.32
N GLY A 425 4.10 -19.05 -15.17
CA GLY A 425 3.71 -17.98 -14.27
C GLY A 425 4.86 -17.49 -13.40
N ILE A 426 5.36 -18.36 -12.52
CA ILE A 426 6.41 -18.05 -11.55
C ILE A 426 7.50 -19.12 -11.61
N VAL A 427 8.76 -18.68 -11.63
CA VAL A 427 9.94 -19.55 -11.54
C VAL A 427 10.78 -19.13 -10.33
N VAL A 428 11.08 -20.09 -9.45
CA VAL A 428 12.04 -19.93 -8.37
C VAL A 428 13.24 -20.83 -8.68
N SER A 429 14.43 -20.26 -8.77
CA SER A 429 15.65 -20.99 -9.12
C SER A 429 16.84 -20.45 -8.33
N GLU A 430 17.90 -21.24 -8.15
CA GLU A 430 19.15 -20.71 -7.60
C GLU A 430 19.77 -19.67 -8.55
N ALA A 431 20.48 -18.67 -8.02
CA ALA A 431 21.19 -17.70 -8.83
C ALA A 431 22.48 -18.33 -9.41
N GLU A 432 22.71 -18.20 -10.72
CA GLU A 432 23.89 -18.77 -11.40
C GLU A 432 25.25 -18.18 -10.92
N ILE A 433 25.26 -17.16 -10.06
CA ILE A 433 26.39 -16.22 -9.91
C ILE A 433 27.23 -16.41 -8.64
N SER A 434 26.90 -17.29 -7.69
CA SER A 434 27.75 -17.48 -6.51
C SER A 434 28.13 -18.94 -6.29
N GLY A 435 29.41 -19.27 -6.49
CA GLY A 435 30.05 -20.50 -6.02
C GLY A 435 30.10 -20.64 -4.48
N GLU A 436 29.23 -19.93 -3.76
CA GLU A 436 29.06 -19.99 -2.32
C GLU A 436 27.81 -20.81 -1.99
N GLY A 437 28.02 -22.12 -1.78
CA GLY A 437 27.24 -22.99 -0.90
C GLY A 437 25.73 -23.13 -1.15
N LYS A 438 25.29 -24.39 -1.31
CA LYS A 438 23.90 -24.86 -1.13
C LYS A 438 23.24 -24.26 0.12
N GLY A 439 22.62 -23.09 -0.01
CA GLY A 439 21.93 -22.37 1.06
C GLY A 439 20.42 -22.40 0.83
N SER A 440 19.63 -22.49 1.91
CA SER A 440 18.17 -22.38 1.81
C SER A 440 17.79 -21.00 1.29
N LEU A 441 17.01 -20.92 0.20
CA LEU A 441 16.55 -19.64 -0.34
C LEU A 441 15.49 -18.99 0.56
N ASP A 442 14.67 -19.79 1.27
CA ASP A 442 13.67 -19.33 2.25
C ASP A 442 12.72 -18.24 1.72
N ASN A 443 12.32 -18.34 0.44
CA ASN A 443 11.39 -17.41 -0.19
C ASN A 443 9.94 -17.63 0.29
N PHE A 444 9.15 -16.57 0.35
CA PHE A 444 7.74 -16.63 0.79
C PHE A 444 6.80 -16.11 -0.30
N LEU A 445 5.89 -16.96 -0.76
CA LEU A 445 4.84 -16.62 -1.71
C LEU A 445 3.47 -16.77 -1.06
N SER A 446 2.60 -15.77 -1.21
CA SER A 446 1.23 -15.86 -0.70
C SER A 446 0.20 -15.18 -1.58
N ASN A 447 -1.03 -15.72 -1.57
CA ASN A 447 -2.18 -15.22 -2.32
C ASN A 447 -1.86 -15.11 -3.83
N VAL A 448 -1.51 -16.24 -4.43
CA VAL A 448 -1.12 -16.31 -5.85
C VAL A 448 -2.31 -16.83 -6.66
N THR A 449 -2.68 -16.15 -7.75
CA THR A 449 -3.72 -16.61 -8.68
C THR A 449 -3.18 -16.68 -10.10
N LEU A 450 -3.06 -17.89 -10.65
CA LEU A 450 -2.52 -18.11 -12.00
C LEU A 450 -3.58 -18.77 -12.89
N LYS A 451 -3.73 -18.25 -14.11
CA LYS A 451 -4.74 -18.70 -15.07
C LYS A 451 -4.15 -18.91 -16.46
N ASN A 452 -4.69 -19.88 -17.20
CA ASN A 452 -4.38 -20.11 -18.62
C ASN A 452 -2.88 -20.25 -18.91
N LEU A 453 -2.19 -21.10 -18.14
CA LEU A 453 -0.75 -21.34 -18.25
C LEU A 453 -0.47 -22.81 -18.57
N ASN A 454 0.73 -23.10 -19.09
CA ASN A 454 1.23 -24.47 -19.12
C ASN A 454 1.88 -24.81 -17.77
N PHE A 455 2.65 -23.89 -17.20
CA PHE A 455 3.30 -24.06 -15.90
C PHE A 455 2.89 -22.93 -14.96
N GLY A 456 2.33 -23.27 -13.80
CA GLY A 456 1.95 -22.30 -12.78
C GLY A 456 3.16 -21.79 -12.02
N ILE A 457 3.59 -22.54 -11.01
CA ILE A 457 4.78 -22.25 -10.19
C ILE A 457 5.80 -23.39 -10.37
N SER A 458 7.00 -23.05 -10.82
CA SER A 458 8.11 -24.01 -10.95
C SER A 458 9.22 -23.65 -9.96
N ILE A 459 9.54 -24.58 -9.06
CA ILE A 459 10.66 -24.49 -8.12
C ILE A 459 11.74 -25.44 -8.62
N LEU A 460 12.86 -24.87 -9.05
CA LEU A 460 13.94 -25.61 -9.72
C LEU A 460 15.08 -25.96 -8.75
N GLN A 461 16.02 -26.76 -9.25
CA GLN A 461 17.18 -27.26 -8.53
C GLN A 461 17.88 -26.16 -7.72
N GLY A 462 18.31 -26.52 -6.49
CA GLY A 462 19.00 -25.61 -5.58
C GLY A 462 18.07 -24.72 -4.74
N SER A 463 16.79 -24.64 -5.10
CA SER A 463 15.81 -23.84 -4.36
C SER A 463 15.22 -24.61 -3.18
N CYS A 464 15.78 -24.42 -1.98
CA CYS A 464 15.26 -25.06 -0.76
C CYS A 464 14.50 -24.08 0.14
N GLY A 465 13.58 -24.61 0.97
CA GLY A 465 12.93 -23.86 2.05
C GLY A 465 11.84 -22.87 1.62
N THR A 466 11.37 -22.92 0.37
CA THR A 466 10.33 -22.01 -0.11
C THR A 466 8.99 -22.30 0.59
N ILE A 467 8.33 -21.25 1.07
CA ILE A 467 7.01 -21.32 1.71
C ILE A 467 5.96 -20.73 0.77
N ILE A 468 4.94 -21.49 0.44
CA ILE A 468 3.84 -21.08 -0.45
C ILE A 468 2.50 -21.24 0.28
N ARG A 469 1.70 -20.18 0.29
CA ARG A 469 0.37 -20.17 0.94
C ARG A 469 -0.70 -19.60 0.02
N ASN A 470 -1.88 -20.23 -0.01
CA ASN A 470 -3.05 -19.74 -0.76
C ASN A 470 -2.72 -19.55 -2.25
N ALA A 471 -2.47 -20.65 -2.95
CA ALA A 471 -2.24 -20.64 -4.39
C ALA A 471 -3.48 -21.15 -5.12
N LYS A 472 -3.94 -20.41 -6.13
CA LYS A 472 -5.10 -20.74 -6.96
C LYS A 472 -4.71 -20.89 -8.42
N PHE A 473 -5.07 -22.02 -9.02
CA PHE A 473 -4.76 -22.35 -10.41
C PHE A 473 -6.05 -22.62 -11.18
N ILE A 474 -6.25 -21.92 -12.31
CA ILE A 474 -7.44 -22.09 -13.17
C ILE A 474 -6.97 -22.34 -14.61
N ASN A 475 -7.33 -23.48 -15.20
CA ASN A 475 -6.91 -23.82 -16.57
C ASN A 475 -5.36 -23.78 -16.73
N VAL A 476 -4.65 -24.34 -15.76
CA VAL A 476 -3.18 -24.42 -15.74
C VAL A 476 -2.77 -25.89 -15.90
N GLN A 477 -1.95 -26.25 -16.89
CA GLN A 477 -1.60 -27.65 -17.14
C GLN A 477 -0.85 -28.29 -15.95
N TYR A 478 0.24 -27.67 -15.51
CA TYR A 478 0.99 -28.07 -14.31
C TYR A 478 0.89 -26.96 -13.27
N GLY A 479 0.13 -27.18 -12.19
CA GLY A 479 -0.10 -26.17 -11.15
C GLY A 479 1.20 -25.78 -10.44
N MET A 480 1.81 -26.73 -9.74
CA MET A 480 3.10 -26.55 -9.08
C MET A 480 4.06 -27.69 -9.44
N THR A 481 5.28 -27.37 -9.83
CA THR A 481 6.34 -28.33 -10.13
C THR A 481 7.54 -28.08 -9.23
N LEU A 482 7.94 -29.09 -8.46
CA LEU A 482 9.10 -29.08 -7.57
C LEU A 482 10.14 -30.02 -8.18
N GLU A 483 11.20 -29.48 -8.75
CA GLU A 483 12.24 -30.22 -9.45
C GLU A 483 13.57 -30.09 -8.69
N GLU A 484 14.04 -31.21 -8.13
CA GLU A 484 15.27 -31.26 -7.30
C GLU A 484 15.35 -30.16 -6.22
N SER A 485 14.20 -29.86 -5.61
CA SER A 485 14.00 -28.80 -4.62
C SER A 485 13.56 -29.41 -3.29
N ASN A 486 14.20 -29.04 -2.19
CA ASN A 486 14.00 -29.73 -0.91
C ASN A 486 13.41 -28.83 0.18
N ASP A 487 12.78 -29.47 1.16
CA ASP A 487 12.31 -28.82 2.40
C ASP A 487 11.33 -27.65 2.17
N ASN A 488 10.56 -27.67 1.08
CA ASN A 488 9.55 -26.65 0.79
C ASN A 488 8.26 -26.91 1.59
N SER A 489 7.55 -25.82 1.94
CA SER A 489 6.27 -25.89 2.65
C SER A 489 5.15 -25.26 1.83
N ILE A 490 4.22 -26.09 1.36
CA ILE A 490 3.10 -25.69 0.52
C ILE A 490 1.80 -25.91 1.29
N MET A 491 0.97 -24.87 1.36
CA MET A 491 -0.29 -24.90 2.12
C MET A 491 -1.42 -24.17 1.39
N SER A 492 -2.61 -24.75 1.42
CA SER A 492 -3.84 -24.17 0.84
C SER A 492 -3.71 -23.95 -0.67
N VAL A 493 -3.86 -25.04 -1.42
CA VAL A 493 -3.81 -25.03 -2.90
C VAL A 493 -5.18 -25.34 -3.47
N ASP A 494 -5.73 -24.41 -4.24
CA ASP A 494 -6.98 -24.59 -5.00
C ASP A 494 -6.65 -24.77 -6.48
N TYR A 495 -6.92 -25.96 -7.02
CA TYR A 495 -6.62 -26.28 -8.41
C TYR A 495 -7.89 -26.67 -9.18
N GLN A 496 -8.17 -25.99 -10.28
CA GLN A 496 -9.29 -26.31 -11.16
C GLN A 496 -8.78 -26.97 -12.44
N PHE A 497 -9.11 -28.26 -12.61
CA PHE A 497 -8.85 -28.99 -13.85
C PHE A 497 -9.56 -28.30 -15.02
N SER A 498 -8.89 -28.25 -16.16
CA SER A 498 -9.41 -27.63 -17.37
C SER A 498 -10.51 -28.50 -18.00
N GLU A 499 -11.59 -27.86 -18.44
CA GLU A 499 -12.58 -28.50 -19.31
C GLU A 499 -12.18 -28.44 -20.79
N THR A 500 -11.23 -27.56 -21.13
CA THR A 500 -10.83 -27.29 -22.52
C THR A 500 -9.59 -28.08 -22.96
N ARG A 501 -8.73 -28.50 -22.03
CA ARG A 501 -7.55 -29.35 -22.31
C ARG A 501 -7.95 -30.83 -22.31
N ILE A 502 -8.17 -31.38 -23.51
CA ILE A 502 -8.58 -32.78 -23.71
C ILE A 502 -7.36 -33.59 -24.15
N ASN A 503 -7.06 -34.70 -23.47
CA ASN A 503 -5.90 -35.57 -23.69
C ASN A 503 -4.52 -34.93 -23.42
N GLU A 504 -4.48 -33.81 -22.69
CA GLU A 504 -3.23 -33.28 -22.14
C GLU A 504 -3.07 -33.74 -20.70
N GLU A 505 -1.84 -34.05 -20.30
CA GLU A 505 -1.54 -34.36 -18.91
C GLU A 505 -1.72 -33.11 -18.05
N GLU A 506 -2.58 -33.18 -17.03
CA GLU A 506 -2.78 -32.12 -16.05
C GLU A 506 -2.39 -32.59 -14.66
N THR A 507 -1.59 -31.80 -13.94
CA THR A 507 -1.18 -32.14 -12.57
C THR A 507 -1.26 -30.92 -11.66
N ALA A 508 -1.96 -31.04 -10.53
CA ALA A 508 -2.01 -29.93 -9.57
C ALA A 508 -0.67 -29.72 -8.86
N ILE A 509 -0.05 -30.78 -8.34
CA ILE A 509 1.27 -30.74 -7.70
C ILE A 509 2.14 -31.89 -8.20
N GLN A 510 3.30 -31.55 -8.74
CA GLN A 510 4.31 -32.48 -9.26
C GLN A 510 5.60 -32.33 -8.46
N ILE A 511 6.10 -33.44 -7.89
CA ILE A 511 7.33 -33.51 -7.11
C ILE A 511 8.28 -34.47 -7.83
N LEU A 512 9.31 -33.90 -8.47
CA LEU A 512 10.30 -34.58 -9.31
C LEU A 512 11.66 -34.56 -8.59
N GLY A 513 12.10 -35.73 -8.13
CA GLY A 513 13.37 -35.92 -7.40
C GLY A 513 13.61 -35.03 -6.18
N SER A 514 12.53 -34.47 -5.64
CA SER A 514 12.50 -33.54 -4.53
C SER A 514 12.21 -34.26 -3.22
N SER A 515 12.82 -33.84 -2.11
CA SER A 515 12.78 -34.54 -0.81
C SER A 515 12.43 -33.60 0.35
N GLY A 516 11.81 -34.16 1.41
CA GLY A 516 11.50 -33.41 2.64
C GLY A 516 10.40 -32.36 2.49
N ASN A 517 9.68 -32.32 1.37
CA ASN A 517 8.64 -31.32 1.15
C ASN A 517 7.38 -31.62 1.96
N ILE A 518 6.74 -30.57 2.48
CA ILE A 518 5.47 -30.66 3.22
C ILE A 518 4.40 -29.96 2.40
N VAL A 519 3.37 -30.73 2.00
CA VAL A 519 2.24 -30.24 1.22
C VAL A 519 0.95 -30.49 1.99
N SER A 520 0.12 -29.46 2.15
CA SER A 520 -1.10 -29.54 2.97
C SER A 520 -2.27 -28.77 2.40
N TYR A 521 -3.49 -29.28 2.62
CA TYR A 521 -4.75 -28.64 2.24
C TYR A 521 -4.85 -28.34 0.74
N ILE A 522 -4.93 -29.42 -0.06
CA ILE A 522 -5.09 -29.34 -1.52
C ILE A 522 -6.55 -29.63 -1.86
N THR A 523 -7.18 -28.73 -2.61
CA THR A 523 -8.53 -28.89 -3.13
C THR A 523 -8.49 -28.86 -4.65
N CYS A 524 -8.82 -29.97 -5.28
CA CYS A 524 -8.96 -30.06 -6.72
C CYS A 524 -10.45 -30.12 -7.11
N VAL A 525 -10.84 -29.35 -8.13
CA VAL A 525 -12.22 -29.31 -8.65
C VAL A 525 -12.25 -29.48 -10.16
N GLY A 526 -13.39 -29.93 -10.71
CA GLY A 526 -13.57 -30.09 -12.16
C GLY A 526 -13.05 -31.41 -12.74
N HIS A 527 -12.64 -32.37 -11.91
CA HIS A 527 -12.28 -33.71 -12.38
C HIS A 527 -13.53 -34.51 -12.79
N ASN A 528 -13.91 -34.43 -14.07
CA ASN A 528 -14.83 -35.38 -14.67
C ASN A 528 -14.02 -36.62 -15.09
N ALA A 529 -14.23 -37.75 -14.41
CA ALA A 529 -13.58 -39.01 -14.71
C ALA A 529 -14.04 -39.55 -16.08
N VAL A 530 -13.54 -38.98 -17.18
CA VAL A 530 -13.70 -39.55 -18.51
C VAL A 530 -12.66 -40.66 -18.64
N MET A 531 -13.01 -41.85 -18.16
CA MET A 531 -12.29 -43.06 -18.51
C MET A 531 -12.52 -43.32 -20.01
N THR A 532 -11.55 -42.96 -20.86
CA THR A 532 -11.57 -43.34 -22.28
C THR A 532 -11.36 -44.85 -22.36
N ASN A 533 -12.49 -45.56 -22.47
CA ASN A 533 -12.58 -47.01 -22.47
C ASN A 533 -12.08 -47.57 -23.82
N VAL A 534 -10.77 -47.53 -24.05
CA VAL A 534 -10.14 -48.18 -25.20
C VAL A 534 -9.70 -49.57 -24.78
N LYS A 535 -10.60 -50.54 -24.97
CA LYS A 535 -10.34 -51.99 -25.04
C LYS A 535 -9.24 -52.53 -24.10
N GLY A 536 -9.62 -52.83 -22.85
CA GLY A 536 -9.00 -53.92 -22.08
C GLY A 536 -7.59 -53.71 -21.51
N LYS A 537 -7.04 -52.49 -21.51
CA LYS A 537 -5.89 -52.12 -20.67
C LYS A 537 -6.33 -51.10 -19.62
N SER A 538 -5.88 -51.26 -18.37
CA SER A 538 -6.11 -50.28 -17.30
C SER A 538 -5.52 -48.93 -17.71
N THR A 539 -6.34 -48.03 -18.23
CA THR A 539 -5.92 -46.68 -18.65
C THR A 539 -5.55 -45.85 -17.42
N ILE A 540 -4.30 -45.43 -17.36
CA ILE A 540 -3.78 -44.49 -16.36
C ILE A 540 -4.51 -43.15 -16.58
N PRO A 541 -4.93 -42.43 -15.52
CA PRO A 541 -5.56 -41.11 -15.69
C PRO A 541 -4.59 -40.12 -16.34
N ASP A 542 -5.10 -39.24 -17.18
CA ASP A 542 -4.32 -38.12 -17.73
C ASP A 542 -4.31 -36.90 -16.78
N LYS A 543 -5.11 -36.95 -15.70
CA LYS A 543 -5.25 -35.84 -14.74
C LYS A 543 -4.95 -36.32 -13.32
N PHE A 544 -4.02 -35.65 -12.64
CA PHE A 544 -3.60 -35.98 -11.28
C PHE A 544 -3.71 -34.79 -10.34
N ALA A 545 -4.14 -35.03 -9.11
CA ALA A 545 -3.97 -34.05 -8.04
C ALA A 545 -2.50 -34.01 -7.61
N ILE A 546 -1.85 -35.17 -7.47
CA ILE A 546 -0.49 -35.27 -6.96
C ILE A 546 0.29 -36.32 -7.74
N VAL A 547 1.50 -35.95 -8.15
CA VAL A 547 2.49 -36.85 -8.75
C VAL A 547 3.82 -36.71 -8.00
N ILE A 548 4.32 -37.79 -7.41
CA ILE A 548 5.65 -37.87 -6.79
C ILE A 548 6.44 -38.95 -7.52
N GLN A 549 7.54 -38.59 -8.20
CA GLN A 549 8.33 -39.54 -8.99
C GLN A 549 9.76 -39.07 -9.23
N ALA A 550 10.61 -39.98 -9.71
CA ALA A 550 12.00 -39.68 -10.02
C ALA A 550 12.17 -39.03 -11.41
N GLU A 551 11.53 -39.53 -12.48
CA GLU A 551 11.63 -39.03 -13.88
C GLU A 551 12.96 -38.32 -14.24
N ASN A 552 14.03 -39.10 -14.44
CA ASN A 552 15.38 -38.61 -14.75
C ASN A 552 16.06 -37.76 -13.66
N SER A 553 15.40 -37.51 -12.53
CA SER A 553 15.94 -36.89 -11.31
C SER A 553 16.23 -37.96 -10.22
N PRO A 554 16.86 -37.59 -9.09
CA PRO A 554 17.06 -38.48 -7.95
C PRO A 554 15.74 -39.08 -7.43
N GLU A 555 15.82 -40.13 -6.62
CA GLU A 555 14.60 -40.67 -6.00
C GLU A 555 14.02 -39.68 -4.98
N PRO A 556 12.73 -39.29 -5.07
CA PRO A 556 12.11 -38.38 -4.11
C PRO A 556 11.89 -39.09 -2.77
N LYS A 557 12.34 -38.48 -1.66
CA LYS A 557 12.29 -39.10 -0.34
C LYS A 557 11.59 -38.26 0.72
N ASN A 558 10.91 -38.93 1.65
CA ASN A 558 10.39 -38.34 2.89
C ASN A 558 9.48 -37.12 2.69
N ASN A 559 8.76 -37.04 1.57
CA ASN A 559 7.75 -36.01 1.34
C ASN A 559 6.49 -36.33 2.14
N ILE A 560 5.85 -35.30 2.68
CA ILE A 560 4.64 -35.41 3.51
C ILE A 560 3.51 -34.67 2.80
N VAL A 561 2.44 -35.37 2.49
CA VAL A 561 1.21 -34.79 1.96
C VAL A 561 0.07 -35.03 2.93
N THR A 562 -0.65 -33.97 3.29
CA THR A 562 -1.82 -34.07 4.17
C THR A 562 -3.04 -33.34 3.59
N HIS A 563 -4.24 -33.87 3.84
CA HIS A 563 -5.51 -33.22 3.49
C HIS A 563 -5.61 -32.82 2.01
N CYS A 564 -5.63 -33.80 1.11
CA CYS A 564 -5.85 -33.58 -0.32
C CYS A 564 -7.22 -34.15 -0.73
N THR A 565 -7.97 -33.42 -1.55
CA THR A 565 -9.25 -33.87 -2.08
C THR A 565 -9.38 -33.56 -3.58
N GLY A 566 -10.01 -34.46 -4.35
CA GLY A 566 -10.55 -34.11 -5.67
C GLY A 566 -9.72 -34.49 -6.90
N GLY A 567 -8.82 -35.49 -6.82
CA GLY A 567 -8.19 -36.04 -8.02
C GLY A 567 -7.24 -37.23 -7.75
N PRO A 568 -6.90 -38.02 -8.79
CA PRO A 568 -5.99 -39.17 -8.69
C PRO A 568 -4.61 -38.83 -8.11
N VAL A 569 -3.95 -39.81 -7.51
CA VAL A 569 -2.61 -39.65 -6.92
C VAL A 569 -1.65 -40.71 -7.45
N LYS A 570 -0.46 -40.29 -7.87
CA LYS A 570 0.67 -41.16 -8.23
C LYS A 570 1.80 -40.96 -7.22
N LEU A 571 2.12 -42.00 -6.45
CA LEU A 571 3.13 -41.98 -5.41
C LEU A 571 4.27 -42.94 -5.77
N GLY A 572 5.47 -42.38 -5.98
CA GLY A 572 6.73 -43.10 -6.14
C GLY A 572 7.76 -42.70 -5.08
N GLY A 573 8.98 -43.25 -5.21
CA GLY A 573 10.14 -42.89 -4.38
C GLY A 573 10.27 -43.68 -3.08
N GLU A 574 10.78 -43.06 -2.02
CA GLU A 574 11.06 -43.74 -0.75
C GLU A 574 10.54 -42.97 0.47
N GLY A 575 9.92 -43.65 1.43
CA GLY A 575 9.61 -43.06 2.74
C GLY A 575 8.54 -41.96 2.74
N ASN A 576 7.86 -41.73 1.61
CA ASN A 576 6.84 -40.69 1.50
C ASN A 576 5.58 -41.03 2.34
N THR A 577 4.98 -40.01 2.95
CA THR A 577 3.82 -40.12 3.83
C THR A 577 2.60 -39.39 3.26
N LEU A 578 1.46 -40.09 3.17
CA LEU A 578 0.17 -39.53 2.78
C LEU A 578 -0.83 -39.67 3.94
N THR A 579 -1.44 -38.56 4.35
CA THR A 579 -2.44 -38.55 5.46
C THR A 579 -3.72 -37.84 5.03
N SER A 580 -4.88 -38.45 5.29
CA SER A 580 -6.21 -37.86 5.02
C SER A 580 -6.39 -37.45 3.54
N ILE A 581 -6.04 -38.34 2.61
CA ILE A 581 -6.12 -38.10 1.16
C ILE A 581 -7.41 -38.72 0.61
N ASN A 582 -8.21 -37.94 -0.11
CA ASN A 582 -9.32 -38.42 -0.93
C ASN A 582 -8.96 -38.29 -2.42
N ALA A 583 -8.43 -39.36 -2.98
CA ALA A 583 -7.97 -39.41 -4.37
C ALA A 583 -9.10 -39.64 -5.39
N GLY A 584 -10.35 -39.80 -4.92
CA GLY A 584 -11.52 -40.06 -5.77
C GLY A 584 -11.45 -41.41 -6.50
N GLU A 585 -10.80 -41.43 -7.66
CA GLU A 585 -10.75 -42.59 -8.55
C GLU A 585 -9.62 -43.57 -8.19
N ILE A 586 -8.36 -43.13 -8.21
CA ILE A 586 -7.23 -44.06 -8.18
C ILE A 586 -6.02 -43.50 -7.44
N ILE A 587 -5.36 -44.40 -6.70
CA ILE A 587 -4.00 -44.21 -6.20
C ILE A 587 -3.08 -45.22 -6.89
N ILE A 588 -1.97 -44.75 -7.46
CA ILE A 588 -0.92 -45.58 -8.08
C ILE A 588 0.31 -45.53 -7.17
N LEU A 589 0.78 -46.70 -6.72
CA LEU A 589 1.91 -46.83 -5.82
C LEU A 589 3.10 -47.49 -6.53
N SER A 590 4.29 -46.90 -6.41
CA SER A 590 5.59 -47.49 -6.78
C SER A 590 6.62 -47.12 -5.73
N GLY A 591 7.77 -47.81 -5.67
CA GLY A 591 8.85 -47.46 -4.72
C GLY A 591 8.76 -48.20 -3.38
N GLN A 592 9.24 -47.60 -2.28
CA GLN A 592 9.38 -48.34 -1.02
C GLN A 592 9.15 -47.53 0.25
N TYR A 593 8.75 -48.22 1.32
CA TYR A 593 8.61 -47.67 2.68
C TYR A 593 7.59 -46.54 2.82
N HIS A 594 6.56 -46.52 1.97
CA HIS A 594 5.50 -45.51 2.05
C HIS A 594 4.60 -45.72 3.25
N LYS A 595 4.09 -44.62 3.82
CA LYS A 595 3.08 -44.62 4.88
C LYS A 595 1.81 -43.93 4.39
N LEU A 596 0.70 -44.66 4.32
CA LEU A 596 -0.61 -44.11 3.99
C LEU A 596 -1.54 -44.23 5.21
N GLU A 597 -2.13 -43.11 5.61
CA GLU A 597 -3.03 -43.01 6.75
C GLU A 597 -4.34 -42.32 6.36
N ALA A 598 -5.48 -42.92 6.69
CA ALA A 598 -6.82 -42.37 6.41
C ALA A 598 -7.06 -41.96 4.94
N CYS A 599 -6.51 -42.72 3.98
CA CYS A 599 -6.65 -42.45 2.55
C CYS A 599 -7.88 -43.15 1.95
N LEU A 600 -8.54 -42.50 0.98
CA LEU A 600 -9.75 -42.94 0.29
C LEU A 600 -9.52 -42.92 -1.23
N ALA A 601 -9.82 -44.01 -1.92
CA ALA A 601 -9.85 -44.08 -3.38
C ALA A 601 -10.73 -45.24 -3.87
N LYS A 602 -11.33 -45.12 -5.06
CA LYS A 602 -12.09 -46.24 -5.65
C LYS A 602 -11.19 -47.41 -6.01
N ARG A 603 -9.94 -47.18 -6.45
CA ARG A 603 -8.97 -48.22 -6.84
C ARG A 603 -7.57 -47.90 -6.29
N CYS A 604 -6.83 -48.93 -5.91
CA CYS A 604 -5.41 -48.80 -5.58
C CYS A 604 -4.59 -49.74 -6.47
N VAL A 605 -3.70 -49.20 -7.31
CA VAL A 605 -2.85 -49.98 -8.21
C VAL A 605 -1.43 -50.01 -7.66
N ASN A 606 -0.97 -51.20 -7.29
CA ASN A 606 0.42 -51.42 -6.89
C ASN A 606 1.28 -51.72 -8.12
N ASN A 607 2.23 -50.84 -8.43
CA ASN A 607 3.19 -50.92 -9.52
C ASN A 607 4.61 -51.06 -8.93
N ASN A 608 4.91 -52.25 -8.38
CA ASN A 608 6.19 -52.61 -7.75
C ASN A 608 6.54 -51.82 -6.48
N SER A 609 5.55 -51.50 -5.65
CA SER A 609 5.80 -50.95 -4.31
C SER A 609 6.10 -52.04 -3.27
N VAL A 610 7.07 -51.78 -2.39
CA VAL A 610 7.51 -52.70 -1.31
C VAL A 610 7.43 -52.00 0.05
N ASN A 611 7.07 -52.72 1.12
CA ASN A 611 7.02 -52.20 2.49
C ASN A 611 6.08 -50.99 2.68
N VAL A 612 4.90 -51.00 2.04
CA VAL A 612 3.88 -49.96 2.20
C VAL A 612 3.05 -50.22 3.46
N THR A 613 2.99 -49.25 4.37
CA THR A 613 2.17 -49.29 5.59
C THR A 613 0.83 -48.62 5.33
N LEU A 614 -0.28 -49.36 5.49
CA LEU A 614 -1.64 -48.85 5.32
C LEU A 614 -2.39 -48.81 6.67
N THR A 615 -2.78 -47.62 7.10
CA THR A 615 -3.54 -47.42 8.36
C THR A 615 -4.87 -46.74 8.06
N LYS A 616 -5.99 -47.39 8.42
CA LYS A 616 -7.36 -46.84 8.23
C LYS A 616 -7.66 -46.38 6.78
N CYS A 617 -7.03 -47.00 5.78
CA CYS A 617 -7.28 -46.69 4.37
C CYS A 617 -8.47 -47.48 3.83
N ASN A 618 -9.26 -46.86 2.94
CA ASN A 618 -10.38 -47.50 2.26
C ASN A 618 -10.14 -47.50 0.75
N PHE A 619 -9.69 -48.66 0.25
CA PHE A 619 -9.46 -48.91 -1.17
C PHE A 619 -10.31 -50.11 -1.59
N LYS A 620 -10.96 -50.05 -2.77
CA LYS A 620 -11.34 -51.31 -3.42
C LYS A 620 -10.09 -51.82 -4.13
N ILE A 621 -9.49 -52.86 -3.55
CA ILE A 621 -8.31 -53.55 -4.10
C ILE A 621 -8.73 -54.33 -5.34
#